data_AF-A0A946JQH7-F1
#
_entry.id   AF-A0A946JQH7-F1
#
_cell.length_a   1.000
_cell.length_b   1.000
_cell.length_c   1.000
_cell.angle_alpha   90.00
_cell.angle_beta   90.00
_cell.angle_gamma   90.00
#
_symmetry.space_group_name_H-M   'P 1'
#
loop_
_entity.id
_entity.type
_entity.pdbx_description
1 polymer ?
#
loop_
_entity_poly.entity_id
_entity_poly.type
_entity_poly.pdbx_seq_one_letter_code
_entity_poly.pdbx_strand_id
1 'polypeptide(L)'
;MVLLLLVTLFHGSAYAESAYSISSGAKLFKKCQNCHQIGDGAENRVGPQLNNIFGRTAGGLPGVKYSKSMVQAGEEGLVWNNETLNSFIENPKKLIVKTRMSFSGLRKEDDRKNLLLYLSEFSKDATKVKDLENFTKNKNQNVDPTILSIVGDPEYGEYLASECMTCHQSSGLDDGIPGINAWQTEDFVIAMHAYKKKQRPHPVMQMMAGRLTNEEIAALAAYFKDLN
;
A
#
# COMPACT_ATOMS: atom_id res chain seq x y z
N MET A 1 14.12 -26.35 -53.40
CA MET A 1 14.67 -26.40 -52.03
C MET A 1 14.39 -25.06 -51.37
N VAL A 2 13.23 -24.91 -50.71
CA VAL A 2 12.92 -23.77 -49.84
C VAL A 2 12.23 -24.36 -48.62
N LEU A 3 13.01 -24.49 -47.54
CA LEU A 3 12.60 -25.04 -46.26
C LEU A 3 11.95 -23.90 -45.47
N LEU A 4 10.63 -23.92 -45.33
CA LEU A 4 9.88 -22.93 -44.56
C LEU A 4 9.92 -23.34 -43.07
N LEU A 5 10.80 -22.69 -42.30
CA LEU A 5 10.91 -22.85 -40.85
C LEU A 5 9.79 -22.04 -40.18
N LEU A 6 8.73 -22.71 -39.75
CA LEU A 6 7.69 -22.17 -38.87
C LEU A 6 8.25 -22.07 -37.44
N VAL A 7 8.60 -20.86 -37.02
CA VAL A 7 9.00 -20.56 -35.63
C VAL A 7 7.72 -20.46 -34.78
N THR A 8 7.43 -21.49 -33.99
CA THR A 8 6.39 -21.44 -32.98
C THR A 8 6.89 -20.62 -31.78
N LEU A 9 6.42 -19.38 -31.66
CA LEU A 9 6.62 -18.55 -30.46
C LEU A 9 5.81 -19.13 -29.31
N PHE A 10 6.49 -19.85 -28.40
CA PHE A 10 5.94 -20.14 -27.07
C PHE A 10 5.79 -18.81 -26.33
N HIS A 11 4.54 -18.39 -26.14
CA HIS A 11 4.20 -17.29 -25.24
C HIS A 11 4.40 -17.80 -23.82
N GLY A 12 5.59 -17.60 -23.26
CA GLY A 12 5.80 -17.75 -21.84
C GLY A 12 4.95 -16.71 -21.11
N SER A 13 3.82 -17.15 -20.55
CA SER A 13 3.10 -16.37 -19.55
C SER A 13 4.02 -16.18 -18.36
N ALA A 14 4.69 -15.02 -18.29
CA ALA A 14 5.33 -14.56 -17.08
C ALA A 14 4.20 -14.29 -16.06
N TYR A 15 3.93 -15.28 -15.21
CA TYR A 15 3.13 -15.06 -14.03
C TYR A 15 3.87 -14.02 -13.20
N ALA A 16 3.25 -12.85 -13.03
CA ALA A 16 3.73 -11.84 -12.10
C ALA A 16 3.74 -12.47 -10.70
N GLU A 17 4.91 -12.90 -10.25
CA GLU A 17 5.15 -13.28 -8.87
C GLU A 17 4.78 -12.07 -8.00
N SER A 18 3.99 -12.28 -6.95
CA SER A 18 3.57 -11.21 -6.06
C SER A 18 4.80 -10.42 -5.60
N ALA A 19 4.81 -9.10 -5.83
CA ALA A 19 5.95 -8.23 -5.48
C ALA A 19 6.30 -8.23 -3.98
N TYR A 20 5.46 -8.84 -3.14
CA TYR A 20 5.65 -9.04 -1.71
C TYR A 20 5.79 -10.52 -1.37
N SER A 21 6.70 -10.85 -0.45
CA SER A 21 6.91 -12.21 0.02
C SER A 21 7.29 -12.28 1.50
N ILE A 22 6.82 -13.33 2.18
CA ILE A 22 7.18 -13.65 3.58
C ILE A 22 8.69 -13.80 3.72
N SER A 23 9.37 -14.36 2.72
CA SER A 23 10.82 -14.58 2.73
C SER A 23 11.60 -13.26 2.71
N SER A 24 11.14 -12.26 1.97
CA SER A 24 11.70 -10.90 2.00
C SER A 24 11.44 -10.22 3.35
N GLY A 25 10.24 -10.39 3.91
CA GLY A 25 9.89 -9.93 5.26
C GLY A 25 10.78 -10.50 6.35
N ALA A 26 11.04 -11.81 6.30
CA ALA A 26 11.93 -12.50 7.22
C ALA A 26 13.37 -11.93 7.17
N LYS A 27 13.86 -11.58 5.97
CA LYS A 27 15.18 -10.91 5.82
C LYS A 27 15.18 -9.53 6.47
N LEU A 28 14.10 -8.76 6.31
CA LEU A 28 13.96 -7.43 6.92
C LEU A 28 13.85 -7.50 8.45
N PHE A 29 13.21 -8.54 8.98
CA PHE A 29 13.06 -8.75 10.42
C PHE A 29 14.40 -8.87 11.15
N LYS A 30 15.51 -9.20 10.47
CA LYS A 30 16.86 -9.13 11.02
C LYS A 30 17.21 -7.78 11.65
N LYS A 31 16.61 -6.68 11.19
CA LYS A 31 16.76 -5.33 11.78
C LYS A 31 16.09 -5.19 13.15
N CYS A 32 15.15 -6.08 13.49
CA CYS A 32 14.35 -6.06 14.71
C CYS A 32 14.82 -7.09 15.75
N GLN A 33 15.48 -8.16 15.31
CA GLN A 33 15.84 -9.35 16.10
C GLN A 33 16.73 -9.08 17.33
N ASN A 34 17.50 -8.00 17.32
CA ASN A 34 18.32 -7.61 18.49
C ASN A 34 17.46 -7.17 19.67
N CYS A 35 16.27 -6.62 19.41
CA CYS A 35 15.38 -6.11 20.45
C CYS A 35 14.16 -6.99 20.67
N HIS A 36 13.71 -7.69 19.63
CA HIS A 36 12.45 -8.43 19.61
C HIS A 36 12.66 -9.89 19.24
N GLN A 37 11.88 -10.77 19.88
CA GLN A 37 11.75 -12.16 19.48
C GLN A 37 10.38 -12.44 18.87
N ILE A 38 10.31 -13.47 18.04
CA ILE A 38 9.10 -13.97 17.39
C ILE A 38 9.26 -15.48 17.15
N GLY A 39 8.15 -16.21 17.10
CA GLY A 39 8.13 -17.67 16.97
C GLY A 39 8.02 -18.40 18.31
N ASP A 40 8.18 -19.72 18.24
CA ASP A 40 8.05 -20.59 19.41
C ASP A 40 9.09 -20.25 20.48
N GLY A 41 8.63 -20.17 21.74
CA GLY A 41 9.49 -19.80 22.87
C GLY A 41 9.95 -18.34 22.88
N ALA A 42 9.33 -17.44 22.10
CA ALA A 42 9.71 -16.03 22.11
C ALA A 42 9.43 -15.36 23.48
N GLU A 43 10.44 -14.67 24.01
CA GLU A 43 10.41 -13.96 25.28
C GLU A 43 10.51 -12.44 25.08
N ASN A 44 10.15 -11.70 26.13
CA ASN A 44 10.36 -10.26 26.19
C ASN A 44 11.86 -9.97 26.41
N ARG A 45 12.42 -9.06 25.60
CA ARG A 45 13.82 -8.61 25.71
C ARG A 45 13.88 -7.09 25.91
N VAL A 46 14.72 -6.40 25.13
CA VAL A 46 14.75 -4.92 25.08
C VAL A 46 13.37 -4.39 24.66
N GLY A 47 12.71 -5.08 23.73
CA GLY A 47 11.33 -4.88 23.35
C GLY A 47 10.45 -6.11 23.63
N PRO A 48 9.12 -5.98 23.51
CA PRO A 48 8.19 -7.09 23.64
C PRO A 48 8.40 -8.17 22.58
N GLN A 49 8.00 -9.41 22.87
CA GLN A 49 7.81 -10.40 21.81
C GLN A 49 6.69 -9.98 20.82
N LEU A 50 6.77 -10.47 19.59
CA LEU A 50 5.90 -10.04 18.49
C LEU A 50 4.88 -11.08 18.02
N ASN A 51 4.78 -12.23 18.69
CA ASN A 51 3.69 -13.18 18.47
C ASN A 51 2.35 -12.53 18.82
N ASN A 52 1.35 -12.77 17.99
CA ASN A 52 0.01 -12.20 18.11
C ASN A 52 0.02 -10.67 18.26
N ILE A 53 0.92 -9.98 17.55
CA ILE A 53 0.99 -8.52 17.61
C ILE A 53 -0.25 -7.85 17.01
N PHE A 54 -0.82 -8.40 15.94
CA PHE A 54 -2.04 -7.86 15.35
C PHE A 54 -3.24 -8.06 16.29
N GLY A 55 -4.01 -7.00 16.51
CA GLY A 55 -5.10 -6.89 17.48
C GLY A 55 -4.66 -6.53 18.90
N ARG A 56 -3.36 -6.50 19.19
CA ARG A 56 -2.85 -6.23 20.54
C ARG A 56 -2.84 -4.73 20.83
N THR A 57 -3.28 -4.33 22.02
CA THR A 57 -3.16 -2.95 22.51
C THR A 57 -1.69 -2.52 22.62
N ALA A 58 -1.37 -1.32 22.16
CA ALA A 58 -0.04 -0.73 22.32
C ALA A 58 0.34 -0.64 23.80
N GLY A 59 1.60 -0.98 24.13
CA GLY A 59 2.05 -0.97 25.53
C GLY A 59 1.36 -1.98 26.48
N GLY A 60 0.51 -2.87 25.96
CA GLY A 60 -0.34 -3.74 26.79
C GLY A 60 0.23 -5.11 27.13
N LEU A 61 1.40 -5.51 26.62
CA LEU A 61 1.95 -6.84 26.91
C LEU A 61 2.55 -6.89 28.33
N PRO A 62 2.10 -7.81 29.21
CA PRO A 62 2.65 -7.94 30.55
C PRO A 62 4.15 -8.24 30.56
N GLY A 63 4.85 -7.79 31.62
CA GLY A 63 6.26 -8.09 31.83
C GLY A 63 7.24 -7.27 30.97
N VAL A 64 6.78 -6.20 30.31
CA VAL A 64 7.61 -5.31 29.49
C VAL A 64 7.62 -3.91 30.07
N LYS A 65 8.81 -3.32 30.18
CA LYS A 65 8.95 -1.92 30.61
C LYS A 65 8.78 -0.97 29.42
N TYR A 66 7.55 -0.61 29.09
CA TYR A 66 7.25 0.35 28.01
C TYR A 66 7.65 1.80 28.34
N SER A 67 7.67 2.69 27.32
CA SER A 67 7.66 4.13 27.59
C SER A 67 6.29 4.53 28.15
N LYS A 68 6.25 5.58 28.97
CA LYS A 68 4.99 6.17 29.42
C LYS A 68 4.07 6.52 28.24
N SER A 69 4.62 7.08 27.17
CA SER A 69 3.87 7.43 25.96
C SER A 69 3.30 6.24 25.20
N MET A 70 3.96 5.07 25.22
CA MET A 70 3.47 3.87 24.57
C MET A 70 2.29 3.27 25.35
N VAL A 71 2.37 3.27 26.68
CA VAL A 71 1.26 2.84 27.55
C VAL A 71 0.06 3.76 27.35
N GLN A 72 0.28 5.08 27.44
CA GLN A 72 -0.77 6.08 27.24
C GLN A 72 -1.45 5.94 25.86
N ALA A 73 -0.67 5.74 24.79
CA ALA A 73 -1.25 5.54 23.46
C ALA A 73 -2.19 4.32 23.44
N GLY A 74 -1.83 3.23 24.12
CA GLY A 74 -2.71 2.07 24.27
C GLY A 74 -3.97 2.34 25.07
N GLU A 75 -3.86 3.08 26.18
CA GLU A 75 -5.00 3.52 27.01
C GLU A 75 -5.96 4.43 26.24
N GLU A 76 -5.43 5.25 25.32
CA GLU A 76 -6.18 6.10 24.39
C GLU A 76 -6.75 5.33 23.19
N GLY A 77 -6.58 4.01 23.14
CA GLY A 77 -7.20 3.12 22.16
C GLY A 77 -6.31 2.71 20.99
N LEU A 78 -4.99 2.98 21.03
CA LEU A 78 -4.09 2.50 19.99
C LEU A 78 -3.98 0.97 20.02
N VAL A 79 -4.48 0.34 18.97
CA VAL A 79 -4.38 -1.10 18.72
C VAL A 79 -3.48 -1.34 17.53
N TRP A 80 -2.62 -2.36 17.63
CA TRP A 80 -1.75 -2.79 16.52
C TRP A 80 -2.57 -3.50 15.45
N ASN A 81 -2.70 -2.87 14.28
CA ASN A 81 -3.27 -3.44 13.07
C ASN A 81 -2.32 -3.14 11.89
N ASN A 82 -2.71 -3.46 10.66
CA ASN A 82 -1.86 -3.21 9.49
C ASN A 82 -1.47 -1.73 9.37
N GLU A 83 -2.41 -0.81 9.53
CA GLU A 83 -2.20 0.63 9.37
C GLU A 83 -1.31 1.18 10.48
N THR A 84 -1.64 0.90 11.74
CA THR A 84 -0.90 1.45 12.89
C THR A 84 0.50 0.85 12.99
N LEU A 85 0.69 -0.43 12.67
CA LEU A 85 2.03 -1.03 12.58
C LEU A 85 2.81 -0.47 11.39
N ASN A 86 2.19 -0.29 10.22
CA ASN A 86 2.83 0.32 9.06
C ASN A 86 3.36 1.73 9.40
N SER A 87 2.52 2.59 9.98
CA SER A 87 2.90 3.93 10.40
C SER A 87 3.96 3.94 11.51
N PHE A 88 3.83 3.05 12.50
CA PHE A 88 4.79 2.95 13.59
C PHE A 88 6.16 2.46 13.11
N ILE A 89 6.21 1.46 12.24
CA ILE A 89 7.44 0.91 11.67
C ILE A 89 8.09 1.92 10.71
N GLU A 90 7.31 2.72 9.99
CA GLU A 90 7.84 3.80 9.15
C GLU A 90 8.63 4.82 9.97
N ASN A 91 8.07 5.26 11.09
CA ASN A 91 8.75 6.20 11.99
C ASN A 91 8.16 6.13 13.42
N PRO A 92 8.77 5.34 14.33
CA PRO A 92 8.24 5.13 15.67
C PRO A 92 8.11 6.42 16.48
N LYS A 93 9.09 7.33 16.34
CA LYS A 93 9.16 8.58 17.09
C LYS A 93 8.17 9.63 16.59
N LYS A 94 7.70 9.51 15.34
CA LYS A 94 6.66 10.37 14.76
C LYS A 94 5.28 9.97 15.27
N LEU A 95 4.98 8.67 15.33
CA LEU A 95 3.68 8.20 15.81
C LEU A 95 3.57 8.31 17.34
N ILE A 96 4.61 7.89 18.07
CA ILE A 96 4.62 7.90 19.54
C ILE A 96 5.87 8.66 20.02
N VAL A 97 5.66 9.94 20.33
CA VAL A 97 6.72 10.82 20.85
C VAL A 97 7.32 10.22 22.12
N LYS A 98 8.65 10.27 22.25
CA LYS A 98 9.41 9.68 23.37
C LYS A 98 9.19 8.16 23.57
N THR A 99 8.83 7.42 22.51
CA THR A 99 8.86 5.96 22.55
C THR A 99 10.27 5.44 22.88
N ARG A 100 10.34 4.33 23.62
CA ARG A 100 11.61 3.65 23.93
C ARG A 100 12.20 2.93 22.72
N MET A 101 11.42 2.69 21.68
CA MET A 101 11.91 2.07 20.44
C MET A 101 12.81 3.06 19.69
N SER A 102 14.12 2.85 19.77
CA SER A 102 15.15 3.70 19.14
C SER A 102 15.34 3.44 17.65
N PHE A 103 14.44 2.68 17.02
CA PHE A 103 14.52 2.34 15.60
C PHE A 103 14.36 3.58 14.71
N SER A 104 15.22 3.70 13.69
CA SER A 104 15.22 4.83 12.75
C SER A 104 14.01 4.86 11.82
N GLY A 105 13.26 3.77 11.76
CA GLY A 105 12.17 3.59 10.82
C GLY A 105 12.56 2.83 9.55
N LEU A 106 11.56 2.27 8.87
CA LEU A 106 11.67 1.57 7.59
C LEU A 106 10.87 2.34 6.54
N ARG A 107 11.54 3.21 5.76
CA ARG A 107 10.88 4.22 4.91
C ARG A 107 10.25 3.66 3.64
N LYS A 108 10.83 2.61 3.07
CA LYS A 108 10.29 2.00 1.85
C LYS A 108 9.01 1.27 2.20
N GLU A 109 7.93 1.65 1.53
CA GLU A 109 6.62 1.06 1.78
C GLU A 109 6.66 -0.45 1.52
N ASP A 110 7.22 -0.88 0.39
CA ASP A 110 7.33 -2.30 0.02
C ASP A 110 8.08 -3.14 1.07
N ASP A 111 9.13 -2.58 1.68
CA ASP A 111 9.83 -3.26 2.77
C ASP A 111 8.92 -3.42 4.00
N ARG A 112 8.14 -2.40 4.34
CA ARG A 112 7.17 -2.51 5.43
C ARG A 112 6.10 -3.54 5.10
N LYS A 113 5.60 -3.59 3.86
CA LYS A 113 4.61 -4.57 3.42
C LYS A 113 5.13 -6.00 3.59
N ASN A 114 6.34 -6.25 3.10
CA ASN A 114 7.03 -7.52 3.28
C ASN A 114 7.18 -7.89 4.77
N LEU A 115 7.60 -6.93 5.60
CA LEU A 115 7.77 -7.17 7.04
C LEU A 115 6.45 -7.49 7.74
N LEU A 116 5.37 -6.74 7.46
CA LEU A 116 4.05 -6.99 8.04
C LEU A 116 3.50 -8.36 7.63
N LEU A 117 3.70 -8.74 6.37
CA LEU A 117 3.36 -10.08 5.87
C LEU A 117 4.09 -11.16 6.67
N TYR A 118 5.40 -11.01 6.91
CA TYR A 118 6.15 -11.94 7.76
C TYR A 118 5.67 -11.98 9.22
N LEU A 119 5.37 -10.83 9.83
CA LEU A 119 4.86 -10.78 11.21
C LEU A 119 3.49 -11.46 11.37
N SER A 120 2.69 -11.46 10.30
CA SER A 120 1.34 -12.01 10.30
C SER A 120 1.31 -13.53 10.52
N GLU A 121 2.33 -14.24 10.01
CA GLU A 121 2.51 -15.69 10.18
C GLU A 121 2.53 -16.12 11.66
N PHE A 122 2.84 -15.21 12.57
CA PHE A 122 2.97 -15.47 14.01
C PHE A 122 1.75 -15.02 14.81
N SER A 123 0.60 -14.84 14.17
CA SER A 123 -0.58 -14.27 14.80
C SER A 123 -1.86 -15.09 14.50
N LYS A 124 -2.56 -15.55 15.56
CA LYS A 124 -3.61 -16.59 15.51
C LYS A 124 -5.05 -16.16 15.18
N ASP A 125 -5.35 -14.87 14.98
CA ASP A 125 -6.74 -14.36 14.95
C ASP A 125 -7.21 -14.06 13.52
N ALA A 126 -8.42 -14.42 13.12
CA ALA A 126 -8.84 -14.47 11.70
C ALA A 126 -9.20 -13.11 11.06
N THR A 127 -9.25 -12.02 11.84
CA THR A 127 -9.23 -10.65 11.27
C THR A 127 -7.94 -10.36 10.51
N LYS A 128 -6.91 -11.18 10.75
CA LYS A 128 -5.53 -11.08 10.24
C LYS A 128 -5.30 -11.62 8.83
N VAL A 129 -6.31 -12.18 8.16
CA VAL A 129 -6.18 -12.66 6.78
C VAL A 129 -6.96 -11.77 5.81
N LYS A 130 -8.09 -11.19 6.19
CA LYS A 130 -8.86 -10.30 5.30
C LYS A 130 -8.13 -9.00 4.99
N ASP A 131 -7.50 -8.37 5.98
CA ASP A 131 -6.74 -7.13 5.74
C ASP A 131 -5.41 -7.41 5.02
N LEU A 132 -4.86 -8.62 5.17
CA LEU A 132 -3.65 -9.07 4.44
C LEU A 132 -3.97 -9.58 3.04
N GLU A 133 -5.10 -10.24 2.81
CA GLU A 133 -5.68 -10.59 1.50
C GLU A 133 -6.05 -9.31 0.76
N ASN A 134 -6.62 -8.30 1.45
CA ASN A 134 -6.83 -6.98 0.89
C ASN A 134 -5.50 -6.28 0.61
N PHE A 135 -4.46 -6.44 1.42
CA PHE A 135 -3.16 -5.81 1.23
C PHE A 135 -2.28 -6.48 0.15
N THR A 136 -2.43 -7.80 -0.04
CA THR A 136 -1.72 -8.58 -1.07
C THR A 136 -2.50 -8.67 -2.39
N LYS A 137 -3.84 -8.52 -2.38
CA LYS A 137 -4.66 -8.43 -3.60
C LYS A 137 -4.93 -7.00 -4.08
N ASN A 138 -4.77 -5.94 -3.28
CA ASN A 138 -5.15 -4.60 -3.75
C ASN A 138 -4.02 -3.77 -4.34
N LYS A 139 -3.97 -3.81 -5.67
CA LYS A 139 -3.94 -2.54 -6.39
C LYS A 139 -5.29 -1.79 -6.32
N ASN A 140 -6.44 -2.44 -6.04
CA ASN A 140 -7.76 -1.92 -6.46
C ASN A 140 -8.85 -1.55 -5.42
N GLN A 141 -8.73 -1.83 -4.11
CA GLN A 141 -9.85 -1.60 -3.16
C GLN A 141 -9.60 -0.56 -2.08
N ASN A 142 -9.30 0.65 -2.52
CA ASN A 142 -9.76 1.82 -1.76
C ASN A 142 -10.86 2.58 -2.51
N VAL A 143 -11.55 1.89 -3.41
CA VAL A 143 -12.64 2.40 -4.23
C VAL A 143 -13.82 1.45 -4.08
N ASP A 144 -15.00 1.98 -3.80
CA ASP A 144 -16.22 1.19 -3.71
C ASP A 144 -16.44 0.43 -5.05
N PRO A 145 -16.75 -0.87 -5.06
CA PRO A 145 -16.99 -1.62 -6.30
C PRO A 145 -18.05 -0.99 -7.21
N THR A 146 -18.99 -0.24 -6.65
CA THR A 146 -19.98 0.52 -7.42
C THR A 146 -19.35 1.65 -8.23
N ILE A 147 -18.30 2.30 -7.71
CA ILE A 147 -17.55 3.34 -8.41
C ILE A 147 -16.72 2.75 -9.56
N LEU A 148 -16.10 1.58 -9.35
CA LEU A 148 -15.36 0.87 -10.41
C LEU A 148 -16.26 0.37 -11.54
N SER A 149 -17.57 0.26 -11.29
CA SER A 149 -18.56 -0.18 -12.27
C SER A 149 -19.20 0.98 -13.05
N ILE A 150 -18.83 2.23 -12.78
CA ILE A 150 -19.32 3.40 -13.51
C ILE A 150 -18.72 3.38 -14.92
N VAL A 151 -19.58 3.35 -15.94
CA VAL A 151 -19.17 3.49 -17.33
C VAL A 151 -19.00 4.98 -17.63
N GLY A 152 -17.77 5.41 -17.88
CA GLY A 152 -17.45 6.79 -18.21
C GLY A 152 -17.87 7.17 -19.64
N ASP A 153 -18.28 8.43 -19.81
CA ASP A 153 -18.50 9.03 -21.12
C ASP A 153 -17.17 9.59 -21.66
N PRO A 154 -16.59 9.04 -22.74
CA PRO A 154 -15.30 9.47 -23.26
C PRO A 154 -15.34 10.88 -23.87
N GLU A 155 -16.48 11.34 -24.41
CA GLU A 155 -16.60 12.70 -24.97
C GLU A 155 -16.59 13.74 -23.83
N TYR A 156 -17.28 13.43 -22.73
CA TYR A 156 -17.19 14.24 -21.51
C TYR A 156 -15.79 14.17 -20.87
N GLY A 157 -15.14 13.00 -20.92
CA GLY A 157 -13.77 12.81 -20.49
C GLY A 157 -12.78 13.68 -21.26
N GLU A 158 -12.92 13.77 -22.58
CA GLU A 158 -12.10 14.63 -23.44
C GLU A 158 -12.20 16.11 -23.03
N TYR A 159 -13.43 16.58 -22.79
CA TYR A 159 -13.66 17.95 -22.33
C TYR A 159 -12.91 18.26 -21.02
N LEU A 160 -13.02 17.38 -20.02
CA LEU A 160 -12.34 17.51 -18.73
C LEU A 160 -10.82 17.34 -18.83
N ALA A 161 -10.34 16.51 -19.77
CA ALA A 161 -8.93 16.19 -19.93
C ALA A 161 -8.08 17.40 -20.34
N SER A 162 -8.69 18.43 -20.95
CA SER A 162 -8.00 19.66 -21.34
C SER A 162 -7.24 20.33 -20.18
N GLU A 163 -7.80 20.34 -18.97
CA GLU A 163 -7.14 20.87 -17.77
C GLU A 163 -5.99 19.96 -17.30
N CYS A 164 -6.16 18.65 -17.43
CA CYS A 164 -5.16 17.64 -17.06
C CYS A 164 -3.93 17.76 -17.97
N MET A 165 -4.15 18.02 -19.26
CA MET A 165 -3.10 18.11 -20.26
C MET A 165 -2.19 19.35 -20.15
N THR A 166 -2.57 20.32 -19.32
CA THR A 166 -1.70 21.47 -19.00
C THR A 166 -0.44 21.05 -18.25
N CYS A 167 -0.48 19.89 -17.58
CA CYS A 167 0.63 19.32 -16.82
C CYS A 167 1.00 17.93 -17.32
N HIS A 168 0.02 17.07 -17.59
CA HIS A 168 0.24 15.73 -18.13
C HIS A 168 0.36 15.81 -19.65
N GLN A 169 1.55 15.58 -20.19
CA GLN A 169 1.78 15.80 -21.62
C GLN A 169 0.84 14.96 -22.47
N SER A 170 0.21 15.58 -23.48
CA SER A 170 -0.67 14.89 -24.43
C SER A 170 0.04 13.80 -25.24
N SER A 171 1.38 13.86 -25.30
CA SER A 171 2.26 12.85 -25.89
C SER A 171 2.40 11.58 -25.05
N GLY A 172 1.91 11.57 -23.80
CA GLY A 172 2.11 10.47 -22.85
C GLY A 172 3.54 10.32 -22.33
N LEU A 173 4.44 11.27 -22.60
CA LEU A 173 5.83 11.21 -22.16
C LEU A 173 5.99 11.53 -20.67
N ASP A 174 6.90 10.80 -20.02
CA ASP A 174 7.29 10.97 -18.61
C ASP A 174 8.50 11.92 -18.47
N ASP A 175 8.29 13.24 -18.65
CA ASP A 175 9.33 14.26 -18.44
C ASP A 175 9.07 15.06 -17.15
N GLY A 176 9.22 14.38 -16.00
CA GLY A 176 8.99 14.94 -14.67
C GLY A 176 7.54 14.93 -14.19
N ILE A 177 6.56 15.03 -15.10
CA ILE A 177 5.14 14.78 -14.83
C ILE A 177 4.73 13.51 -15.60
N PRO A 178 4.08 12.53 -14.94
CA PRO A 178 3.83 11.24 -15.58
C PRO A 178 2.79 11.34 -16.70
N GLY A 179 3.03 10.62 -17.79
CA GLY A 179 2.08 10.34 -18.84
C GLY A 179 0.90 9.51 -18.31
N ILE A 180 -0.29 9.91 -18.72
CA ILE A 180 -1.56 9.27 -18.30
C ILE A 180 -2.33 8.66 -19.49
N ASN A 181 -1.75 8.75 -20.69
CA ASN A 181 -2.24 8.10 -21.89
C ASN A 181 -2.17 6.57 -21.76
N ALA A 182 -3.11 5.87 -22.38
CA ALA A 182 -3.25 4.41 -22.40
C ALA A 182 -3.32 3.74 -21.01
N TRP A 183 -3.67 4.49 -19.97
CA TRP A 183 -3.91 3.91 -18.64
C TRP A 183 -5.19 3.06 -18.66
N GLN A 184 -5.15 1.87 -18.05
CA GLN A 184 -6.37 1.08 -17.88
C GLN A 184 -7.37 1.85 -17.02
N THR A 185 -8.66 1.76 -17.37
CA THR A 185 -9.74 2.49 -16.71
C THR A 185 -9.72 2.27 -15.21
N GLU A 186 -9.59 1.01 -14.77
CA GLU A 186 -9.54 0.66 -13.35
C GLU A 186 -8.35 1.35 -12.65
N ASP A 187 -7.15 1.24 -13.21
CA ASP A 187 -5.92 1.80 -12.63
C ASP A 187 -6.01 3.33 -12.48
N PHE A 188 -6.59 4.02 -13.47
CA PHE A 188 -6.83 5.46 -13.41
C PHE A 188 -7.82 5.82 -12.30
N VAL A 189 -8.98 5.16 -12.25
CA VAL A 189 -10.03 5.40 -11.24
C VAL A 189 -9.45 5.20 -9.83
N ILE A 190 -8.68 4.14 -9.63
CA ILE A 190 -8.03 3.83 -8.36
C ILE A 190 -7.04 4.93 -7.95
N ALA A 191 -6.16 5.33 -8.87
CA ALA A 191 -5.17 6.35 -8.58
C ALA A 191 -5.82 7.68 -8.19
N MET A 192 -6.86 8.10 -8.91
CA MET A 192 -7.60 9.33 -8.64
C MET A 192 -8.33 9.26 -7.29
N HIS A 193 -8.96 8.14 -6.96
CA HIS A 193 -9.58 7.98 -5.65
C HIS A 193 -8.57 7.91 -4.49
N ALA A 194 -7.39 7.35 -4.70
CA ALA A 194 -6.32 7.36 -3.71
C ALA A 194 -5.80 8.79 -3.44
N TYR A 195 -5.72 9.65 -4.47
CA TYR A 195 -5.44 11.07 -4.29
C TYR A 195 -6.60 11.81 -3.61
N LYS A 196 -7.85 11.58 -4.04
CA LYS A 196 -9.05 12.19 -3.45
C LYS A 196 -9.18 11.89 -1.96
N LYS A 197 -8.87 10.64 -1.55
CA LYS A 197 -8.87 10.19 -0.15
C LYS A 197 -7.59 10.53 0.62
N LYS A 198 -6.64 11.24 0.00
CA LYS A 198 -5.33 11.62 0.55
C LYS A 198 -4.46 10.45 1.01
N GLN A 199 -4.74 9.25 0.49
CA GLN A 199 -3.95 8.04 0.76
C GLN A 199 -2.64 8.07 -0.03
N ARG A 200 -2.64 8.69 -1.22
CA ARG A 200 -1.43 8.96 -1.99
C ARG A 200 -0.95 10.39 -1.73
N PRO A 201 0.27 10.61 -1.19
CA PRO A 201 0.77 11.94 -0.85
C PRO A 201 1.25 12.69 -2.10
N HIS A 202 0.45 13.63 -2.59
CA HIS A 202 0.87 14.58 -3.63
C HIS A 202 -0.06 15.81 -3.62
N PRO A 203 0.36 16.96 -3.06
CA PRO A 203 -0.55 18.09 -2.83
C PRO A 203 -1.32 18.58 -4.06
N VAL A 204 -0.68 18.60 -5.24
CA VAL A 204 -1.33 19.02 -6.49
C VAL A 204 -2.41 18.02 -6.93
N MET A 205 -2.08 16.75 -7.12
CA MET A 205 -3.06 15.73 -7.50
C MET A 205 -4.15 15.48 -6.44
N GLN A 206 -3.87 15.70 -5.15
CA GLN A 206 -4.91 15.69 -4.12
C GLN A 206 -5.90 16.86 -4.28
N MET A 207 -5.41 18.04 -4.67
CA MET A 207 -6.26 19.19 -5.00
C MET A 207 -7.10 18.91 -6.26
N MET A 208 -6.47 18.38 -7.32
CA MET A 208 -7.16 18.06 -8.58
C MET A 208 -8.23 16.99 -8.37
N ALA A 209 -7.85 15.82 -7.84
CA ALA A 209 -8.79 14.71 -7.58
C ALA A 209 -9.86 15.06 -6.53
N GLY A 210 -9.56 16.00 -5.62
CA GLY A 210 -10.50 16.48 -4.62
C GLY A 210 -11.74 17.13 -5.22
N ARG A 211 -11.60 17.80 -6.37
CA ARG A 211 -12.66 18.56 -7.06
C ARG A 211 -13.57 17.71 -7.94
N LEU A 212 -13.10 16.52 -8.35
CA LEU A 212 -13.81 15.66 -9.30
C LEU A 212 -14.86 14.78 -8.61
N THR A 213 -15.99 14.55 -9.27
CA THR A 213 -16.99 13.53 -8.90
C THR A 213 -16.53 12.13 -9.31
N ASN A 214 -17.29 11.09 -8.92
CA ASN A 214 -16.96 9.72 -9.30
C ASN A 214 -17.19 9.52 -10.81
N GLU A 215 -18.23 10.15 -11.35
CA GLU A 215 -18.62 10.12 -12.76
C GLU A 215 -17.60 10.86 -13.64
N GLU A 216 -17.08 12.01 -13.18
CA GLU A 216 -16.01 12.74 -13.85
C GLU A 216 -14.70 11.94 -13.88
N ILE A 217 -14.36 11.27 -12.77
CA ILE A 217 -13.19 10.37 -12.73
C ILE A 217 -13.36 9.20 -13.71
N ALA A 218 -14.55 8.62 -13.81
CA ALA A 218 -14.84 7.55 -14.76
C ALA A 218 -14.79 8.03 -16.22
N ALA A 219 -15.32 9.21 -16.52
CA ALA A 219 -15.26 9.83 -17.85
C ALA A 219 -13.81 10.09 -18.30
N LEU A 220 -12.99 10.69 -17.43
CA LEU A 220 -11.55 10.89 -17.67
C LEU A 220 -10.83 9.55 -17.90
N ALA A 221 -11.15 8.51 -17.11
CA ALA A 221 -10.57 7.18 -17.25
C ALA A 221 -10.95 6.50 -18.58
N ALA A 222 -12.17 6.71 -19.08
CA ALA A 222 -12.61 6.21 -20.38
C ALA A 222 -11.85 6.90 -21.52
N TYR A 223 -11.68 8.22 -21.46
CA TYR A 223 -10.95 8.99 -22.45
C TYR A 223 -9.44 8.63 -22.50
N PHE A 224 -8.75 8.68 -21.36
CA PHE A 224 -7.31 8.46 -21.31
C PHE A 224 -6.88 7.03 -21.65
N LYS A 225 -7.76 6.05 -21.46
CA LYS A 225 -7.50 4.66 -21.88
C LYS A 225 -7.31 4.53 -23.38
N ASP A 226 -8.07 5.30 -24.17
CA ASP A 226 -8.09 5.19 -25.63
C ASP A 226 -7.16 6.23 -26.29
N LEU A 227 -6.58 7.14 -25.50
CA LEU A 227 -5.60 8.12 -25.94
C LEU A 227 -4.20 7.50 -26.02
N ASN A 228 -3.58 7.56 -27.20
CA ASN A 228 -2.20 7.10 -27.47
C ASN A 228 -1.19 8.24 -27.25
#